data_AF-A0A957JRB1-F1
#
_entry.id   AF-A0A957JRB1-F1
#
_cell.length_a   1.000
_cell.length_b   1.000
_cell.length_c   1.000
_cell.angle_alpha   90.00
_cell.angle_beta   90.00
_cell.angle_gamma   90.00
#
_symmetry.space_group_name_H-M   'P 1'
#
loop_
_entity.id
_entity.type
_entity.pdbx_description
1 polymer ?
#
loop_
_entity_poly.entity_id
_entity_poly.type
_entity_poly.pdbx_seq_one_letter_code
_entity_poly.pdbx_strand_id
1 'polypeptide(L)'
;RFPAPDFAVEVVSKSTEANDRGIKFADYAAHGVAEYWIIDPEAETVEQYQLQDEAYVLLVKAKTGRLESVAVAGFAIPVRAIFDDAVSREALHTLLRD
;
A
#
# COMPACT_ATOMS: atom_id res chain seq x y z
N ARG A 1 19.70 -7.65 13.44
CA ARG A 1 18.58 -6.69 13.41
C ARG A 1 18.36 -6.35 11.94
N PHE A 2 17.15 -6.55 11.42
CA PHE A 2 16.86 -6.27 10.01
C PHE A 2 16.52 -4.79 9.85
N PRO A 3 16.86 -4.14 8.73
CA PRO A 3 16.43 -2.78 8.45
C PRO A 3 14.90 -2.71 8.33
N ALA A 4 14.33 -1.53 8.58
CA ALA A 4 12.95 -1.27 8.21
C ALA A 4 12.79 -1.39 6.68
N PRO A 5 11.63 -1.87 6.18
CA PRO A 5 11.39 -1.91 4.75
C PRO A 5 11.18 -0.51 4.18
N ASP A 6 11.49 -0.32 2.89
CA ASP A 6 11.18 0.94 2.19
C ASP A 6 9.67 1.08 1.90
N PHE A 7 8.97 -0.05 1.74
CA PHE A 7 7.55 -0.13 1.41
C PHE A 7 6.85 -1.18 2.27
N ALA A 8 5.71 -0.81 2.85
CA ALA A 8 4.85 -1.74 3.59
C ALA A 8 3.39 -1.64 3.13
N VAL A 9 2.68 -2.77 3.21
CA VAL A 9 1.26 -2.87 2.88
C VAL A 9 0.55 -3.59 4.02
N GLU A 10 -0.55 -3.03 4.50
CA GLU A 10 -1.43 -3.67 5.48
C GLU A 10 -2.81 -3.87 4.88
N VAL A 11 -3.34 -5.08 5.02
CA VAL A 11 -4.71 -5.43 4.62
C VAL A 11 -5.55 -5.42 5.88
N VAL A 12 -6.41 -4.42 6.04
CA VAL A 12 -7.15 -4.22 7.27
C VAL A 12 -8.32 -5.18 7.41
N SER A 13 -8.66 -5.45 8.66
CA SER A 13 -9.90 -6.10 9.06
C SER A 13 -10.47 -5.35 10.26
N LYS A 14 -11.72 -5.66 10.66
CA LYS A 14 -12.36 -5.04 11.83
C LYS A 14 -11.51 -5.11 13.12
N SER A 15 -10.69 -6.14 13.29
CA SER A 15 -9.84 -6.31 14.46
C SER A 15 -8.48 -5.62 14.37
N THR A 16 -7.99 -5.31 13.16
CA THR A 16 -6.65 -4.74 12.95
C THR A 16 -6.66 -3.27 12.58
N GLU A 17 -7.78 -2.75 12.07
CA GLU A 17 -7.88 -1.39 11.52
C GLU A 17 -7.37 -0.31 12.49
N ALA A 18 -7.77 -0.37 13.76
CA ALA A 18 -7.34 0.62 14.76
C ALA A 18 -5.81 0.61 14.98
N ASN A 19 -5.19 -0.56 14.87
CA ASN A 19 -3.75 -0.72 15.02
C ASN A 19 -3.00 -0.29 13.76
N ASP A 20 -3.49 -0.70 12.58
CA ASP A 20 -2.86 -0.43 11.28
C ASP A 20 -2.94 1.06 10.89
N ARG A 21 -4.01 1.75 11.32
CA ARG A 21 -4.20 3.22 11.17
C ARG A 21 -3.66 4.04 12.34
N GLY A 22 -3.19 3.38 13.40
CA GLY A 22 -2.76 4.02 14.65
C GLY A 22 -1.30 3.71 14.98
N ILE A 23 -1.09 2.67 15.79
CA ILE A 23 0.24 2.32 16.33
C ILE A 23 1.22 2.01 15.20
N LYS A 24 0.88 1.09 14.28
CA LYS A 24 1.78 0.75 13.16
C LYS A 24 2.03 1.94 12.24
N PHE A 25 1.00 2.75 11.98
CA PHE A 25 1.11 3.94 11.16
C PHE A 25 2.17 4.91 11.72
N ALA A 26 2.11 5.20 13.01
CA ALA A 26 3.09 6.06 13.68
C ALA A 26 4.47 5.39 13.79
N ASP A 27 4.51 4.09 14.09
CA ASP A 27 5.76 3.34 14.25
C ASP A 27 6.53 3.23 12.93
N TYR A 28 5.85 2.97 11.81
CA TYR A 28 6.47 2.89 10.49
C TYR A 28 6.98 4.25 10.02
N ALA A 29 6.24 5.33 10.26
CA ALA A 29 6.72 6.69 9.99
C ALA A 29 7.99 7.01 10.82
N ALA A 30 7.96 6.72 12.12
CA ALA A 30 9.10 6.94 13.02
C ALA A 30 10.34 6.11 12.65
N HIS A 31 10.16 4.96 12.00
CA HIS A 31 11.23 4.10 11.51
C HIS A 31 11.65 4.37 10.06
N GLY A 32 11.05 5.37 9.40
CA GLY A 32 11.48 5.81 8.07
C GLY A 32 10.96 4.95 6.91
N VAL A 33 9.89 4.17 7.10
CA VAL A 33 9.27 3.42 6.00
C VAL A 33 8.69 4.41 4.99
N ALA A 34 9.30 4.50 3.80
CA ALA A 34 9.06 5.58 2.85
C ALA A 34 7.64 5.59 2.25
N GLU A 35 7.04 4.42 2.09
CA GLU A 35 5.70 4.26 1.55
C GLU A 35 4.88 3.24 2.34
N TYR A 36 3.61 3.56 2.57
CA TYR A 36 2.70 2.71 3.32
C TYR A 36 1.34 2.65 2.64
N TRP A 37 0.88 1.43 2.31
CA TRP A 37 -0.45 1.22 1.76
C TRP A 37 -1.37 0.56 2.77
N ILE A 38 -2.60 1.07 2.85
CA ILE A 38 -3.69 0.45 3.61
C ILE A 38 -4.75 -0.02 2.63
N ILE A 39 -5.02 -1.32 2.63
CA ILE A 39 -6.01 -1.98 1.78
C ILE A 39 -7.21 -2.37 2.64
N ASP A 40 -8.37 -1.81 2.33
CA ASP A 40 -9.66 -2.22 2.91
C ASP A 40 -10.40 -3.13 1.92
N PRO A 41 -10.48 -4.46 2.20
CA PRO A 41 -11.16 -5.40 1.33
C PRO A 41 -12.69 -5.31 1.41
N GLU A 42 -13.28 -4.82 2.52
CA GLU A 42 -14.73 -4.65 2.63
C GLU A 42 -15.19 -3.44 1.80
N ALA A 43 -14.42 -2.35 1.84
CA ALA A 43 -14.73 -1.13 1.06
C ALA A 43 -14.18 -1.16 -0.38
N GLU A 44 -13.34 -2.14 -0.70
CA GLU A 44 -12.52 -2.22 -1.92
C GLU A 44 -11.77 -0.92 -2.21
N THR A 45 -11.10 -0.38 -1.18
CA THR A 45 -10.31 0.85 -1.28
C THR A 45 -8.86 0.61 -0.94
N VAL A 46 -7.99 1.37 -1.59
CA VAL A 46 -6.58 1.47 -1.21
C VAL A 46 -6.27 2.91 -0.87
N GLU A 47 -5.50 3.11 0.20
CA GLU A 47 -4.90 4.38 0.57
C GLU A 47 -3.39 4.27 0.44
N GLN A 48 -2.78 5.14 -0.36
CA GLN A 48 -1.34 5.25 -0.55
C GLN A 48 -0.83 6.44 0.25
N TYR A 49 0.07 6.16 1.19
CA TYR A 49 0.75 7.17 1.99
C TYR A 49 2.24 7.23 1.63
N GLN A 50 2.77 8.45 1.59
CA GLN A 50 4.20 8.71 1.46
C GLN A 50 4.71 9.38 2.73
N LEU A 51 5.86 8.94 3.22
CA LEU A 51 6.55 9.62 4.31
C LEU A 51 7.09 10.96 3.81
N GLN A 52 6.65 12.05 4.42
CA GLN A 52 7.19 13.39 4.19
C GLN A 52 7.63 13.94 5.55
N ASP A 53 8.92 14.25 5.66
CA ASP A 53 9.58 14.55 6.94
C ASP A 53 9.37 13.42 7.96
N GLU A 54 8.56 13.64 8.99
CA GLU A 54 8.31 12.71 10.10
C GLU A 54 6.89 12.11 10.07
N ALA A 55 6.08 12.43 9.05
CA ALA A 55 4.68 12.04 9.00
C ALA A 55 4.24 11.54 7.62
N TYR A 56 3.31 10.59 7.62
CA TYR A 56 2.68 10.12 6.40
C TYR A 56 1.67 11.12 5.86
N VAL A 57 1.77 11.39 4.55
CA VAL A 57 0.82 12.19 3.77
C VAL A 57 0.06 11.26 2.83
N LEU A 58 -1.27 11.36 2.85
CA LEU A 58 -2.13 10.62 1.92
C LEU A 58 -1.98 11.19 0.51
N LEU A 59 -1.47 10.37 -0.41
CA LEU A 59 -1.35 10.74 -1.83
C LEU A 59 -2.61 10.36 -2.61
N VAL A 60 -3.09 9.14 -2.42
CA VAL A 60 -4.21 8.59 -3.17
C VAL A 60 -5.13 7.80 -2.25
N LYS A 61 -6.45 7.97 -2.41
CA LYS A 61 -7.47 7.06 -1.91
C LYS A 61 -8.37 6.65 -3.06
N ALA A 62 -8.33 5.39 -3.47
CA ALA A 62 -8.94 4.95 -4.71
C ALA A 62 -9.62 3.58 -4.61
N LYS A 63 -10.69 3.41 -5.40
CA LYS A 63 -11.35 2.11 -5.67
C LYS A 63 -11.00 1.53 -7.05
N THR A 64 -10.54 2.39 -7.95
CA THR A 64 -10.23 2.09 -9.36
C THR A 64 -9.05 2.94 -9.82
N GLY A 65 -8.59 2.74 -11.06
CA GLY A 65 -7.42 3.42 -11.61
C GLY A 65 -6.14 2.63 -11.41
N ARG A 66 -5.00 3.32 -11.43
CA ARG A 66 -3.66 2.74 -11.32
C ARG A 66 -2.91 3.39 -10.19
N LEU A 67 -2.26 2.58 -9.36
CA LEU A 67 -1.34 3.01 -8.32
C LEU A 67 0.08 2.75 -8.80
N GLU A 68 0.97 3.73 -8.56
CA GLU A 68 2.39 3.62 -8.82
C GLU A 68 3.12 3.84 -7.51
N SER A 69 4.02 2.92 -7.15
CA SER A 69 4.77 3.02 -5.90
C SER A 69 5.80 4.15 -5.99
N VAL A 70 5.91 4.92 -4.91
CA VAL A 70 6.95 5.94 -4.76
C VAL A 70 8.26 5.35 -4.21
N ALA A 71 8.20 4.23 -3.48
CA ALA A 71 9.36 3.55 -2.91
C ALA A 71 9.99 2.49 -3.83
N VAL A 72 9.20 1.85 -4.69
CA VAL A 72 9.64 0.79 -5.61
C VAL A 72 9.52 1.28 -7.04
N ALA A 73 10.62 1.80 -7.58
CA ALA A 73 10.66 2.34 -8.94
C ALA A 73 10.18 1.31 -9.99
N GLY A 74 9.26 1.74 -10.85
CA GLY A 74 8.68 0.90 -11.90
C GLY A 74 7.55 -0.02 -11.44
N PHE A 75 7.31 -0.16 -10.13
CA PHE A 75 6.18 -0.94 -9.64
C PHE A 75 4.88 -0.12 -9.73
N ALA A 76 3.92 -0.65 -10.48
CA ALA A 76 2.62 -0.04 -10.61
C ALA A 76 1.55 -1.06 -11.02
N ILE A 77 0.38 -0.99 -10.38
CA ILE A 77 -0.70 -1.96 -10.54
C ILE A 77 -2.05 -1.28 -10.71
N PRO A 78 -2.99 -1.86 -11.48
CA PRO A 78 -4.39 -1.45 -11.41
C PRO A 78 -4.93 -1.68 -10.00
N VAL A 79 -5.67 -0.71 -9.43
CA VAL A 79 -6.29 -0.88 -8.10
C VAL A 79 -7.21 -2.11 -8.09
N ARG A 80 -7.91 -2.37 -9.20
CA ARG A 80 -8.76 -3.55 -9.35
C ARG A 80 -8.02 -4.88 -9.24
N ALA A 81 -6.72 -4.93 -9.55
CA ALA A 81 -5.92 -6.15 -9.45
C ALA A 81 -5.78 -6.66 -8.00
N ILE A 82 -6.06 -5.81 -7.01
CA ILE A 82 -6.03 -6.15 -5.58
C ILE A 82 -7.29 -6.92 -5.16
N PHE A 83 -8.43 -6.65 -5.80
CA PHE A 83 -9.75 -7.15 -5.38
C PHE A 83 -10.40 -8.11 -6.39
N ASP A 84 -9.83 -8.24 -7.59
CA ASP A 84 -10.36 -9.07 -8.67
C ASP A 84 -9.30 -10.08 -9.15
N ASP A 85 -9.64 -11.37 -9.06
CA ASP A 85 -8.75 -12.49 -9.39
C ASP A 85 -8.30 -12.49 -10.87
N ALA A 86 -9.20 -12.12 -11.79
CA ALA A 86 -8.88 -12.12 -13.21
C ALA A 86 -7.93 -10.96 -13.55
N VAL A 87 -8.22 -9.77 -13.02
CA VAL A 87 -7.36 -8.58 -13.18
C VAL A 87 -6.00 -8.80 -12.48
N SER A 88 -5.99 -9.46 -11.33
CA SER A 88 -4.77 -9.81 -10.59
C SER A 88 -3.83 -10.67 -11.44
N ARG A 89 -4.35 -11.72 -12.08
CA ARG A 89 -3.55 -12.60 -12.94
C ARG A 89 -3.00 -11.87 -14.16
N GLU A 90 -3.78 -10.99 -14.77
CA GLU A 90 -3.32 -10.16 -15.89
C GLU A 90 -2.19 -9.20 -15.47
N ALA A 91 -2.35 -8.55 -14.31
CA ALA A 91 -1.33 -7.67 -13.74
C ALA A 91 -0.03 -8.43 -13.42
N LEU A 92 -0.12 -9.62 -12.81
CA LEU A 92 1.03 -10.48 -12.52
C LEU A 92 1.76 -10.91 -13.80
N HIS A 93 1.02 -11.30 -14.85
CA HIS A 93 1.62 -11.62 -16.13
C HIS A 93 2.36 -10.44 -16.75
N THR A 94 1.85 -9.23 -16.57
CA THR A 94 2.50 -8.01 -17.08
C THR A 94 3.78 -7.71 -16.29
N LEU A 95 3.74 -7.80 -14.96
CA LEU A 95 4.87 -7.51 -14.07
C LEU A 95 6.03 -8.51 -14.20
N LEU A 96 5.75 -9.77 -14.53
CA LEU A 96 6.73 -10.85 -14.56
C LEU A 96 7.29 -11.16 -15.97
N ARG A 97 6.91 -10.37 -16.98
CA ARG A 97 7.37 -10.57 -18.37
C ARG A 97 8.60 -9.73 -18.74
N ASP A 98 9.04 -8.84 -17.85
CA ASP A 98 10.27 -8.05 -17.95
C ASP A 98 11.40 -8.71 -17.14
#